data_AF-A0A0B8PCX1-F1
#
_entry.id   AF-A0A0B8PCX1-F1
#
_cell.length_a   1.000
_cell.length_b   1.000
_cell.length_c   1.000
_cell.angle_alpha   90.00
_cell.angle_beta   90.00
_cell.angle_gamma   90.00
#
_symmetry.space_group_name_H-M   'P 1'
#
loop_
_entity.id
_entity.type
_entity.pdbx_description
1 polymer ?
#
loop_
_entity_poly.entity_id
_entity_poly.type
_entity_poly.pdbx_seq_one_letter_code
_entity_poly.pdbx_strand_id
1 'polypeptide(L)'
;MASDAESMRLAKADRIAYAGDPTFIADPTAKLLDETYLKQRAALIPSRGINQDVSAGSIYETAPAVDESFESQDTGHISIVDSEGNAIAMTSTVGTGMGSGVMVDGLLLNAQMANFSYTPIRNGKKVPNAIEAGKRPRSAITPTMLMGPEGELKLVLGSPGSSQIPGYVLKTIVGVVDWNLSAQQAIDLPNIQYGIKIDRTKSKNPKGFW
;
A
#
# COMPACT_ATOMS: atom_id res chain seq x y z
N MET A 1 -2.20 -18.34 -6.16
CA MET A 1 -1.41 -17.51 -7.11
C MET A 1 -2.31 -16.61 -7.98
N ALA A 2 -3.16 -17.13 -8.88
CA ALA A 2 -4.05 -16.28 -9.68
C ALA A 2 -5.10 -15.54 -8.82
N SER A 3 -5.67 -16.24 -7.83
CA SER A 3 -6.55 -15.65 -6.80
C SER A 3 -5.91 -14.47 -6.08
N ASP A 4 -4.66 -14.62 -5.64
CA ASP A 4 -3.99 -13.67 -4.75
C ASP A 4 -3.66 -12.38 -5.50
N ALA A 5 -3.25 -12.49 -6.76
CA ALA A 5 -3.02 -11.34 -7.63
C ALA A 5 -4.31 -10.53 -7.85
N GLU A 6 -5.44 -11.20 -8.09
CA GLU A 6 -6.74 -10.52 -8.27
C GLU A 6 -7.26 -9.91 -6.97
N SER A 7 -7.08 -10.58 -5.84
CA SER A 7 -7.39 -10.03 -4.51
C SER A 7 -6.60 -8.73 -4.27
N MET A 8 -5.31 -8.73 -4.58
CA MET A 8 -4.48 -7.53 -4.43
C MET A 8 -4.92 -6.40 -5.38
N ARG A 9 -5.34 -6.72 -6.62
CA ARG A 9 -5.89 -5.76 -7.59
C ARG A 9 -7.13 -5.06 -7.03
N LEU A 10 -8.08 -5.83 -6.53
CA LEU A 10 -9.32 -5.33 -5.94
C LEU A 10 -9.03 -4.46 -4.70
N ALA A 11 -8.16 -4.93 -3.80
CA ALA A 11 -7.78 -4.19 -2.60
C ALA A 11 -7.08 -2.85 -2.92
N LYS A 12 -6.26 -2.78 -3.98
CA LYS A 12 -5.66 -1.51 -4.41
C LYS A 12 -6.67 -0.51 -4.93
N ALA A 13 -7.62 -0.98 -5.73
CA ALA A 13 -8.65 -0.11 -6.26
C ALA A 13 -9.41 0.57 -5.10
N ASP A 14 -9.70 -0.20 -4.05
CA ASP A 14 -10.31 0.30 -2.82
C ASP A 14 -9.37 1.26 -2.07
N ARG A 15 -8.09 0.90 -1.88
CA ARG A 15 -7.10 1.79 -1.25
C ARG A 15 -6.97 3.13 -1.97
N ILE A 16 -6.90 3.11 -3.30
CA ILE A 16 -6.77 4.32 -4.11
C ILE A 16 -8.01 5.21 -3.99
N ALA A 17 -9.19 4.59 -4.00
CA ALA A 17 -10.44 5.33 -3.90
C ALA A 17 -10.65 5.92 -2.50
N TYR A 18 -10.34 5.17 -1.43
CA TYR A 18 -10.83 5.51 -0.09
C TYR A 18 -9.76 5.95 0.91
N ALA A 19 -8.49 5.55 0.74
CA ALA A 19 -7.48 5.83 1.75
C ALA A 19 -7.01 7.30 1.71
N GLY A 20 -6.92 7.91 2.88
CA GLY A 20 -6.42 9.26 3.12
C GLY A 20 -6.30 9.50 4.63
N ASP A 21 -5.94 10.73 5.03
CA ASP A 21 -5.75 11.06 6.44
C ASP A 21 -7.09 11.02 7.22
N PRO A 22 -7.25 10.12 8.22
CA PRO A 22 -8.51 9.97 8.96
C PRO A 22 -8.88 11.20 9.82
N THR A 23 -8.01 12.20 9.98
CA THR A 23 -8.40 13.48 10.60
C THR A 23 -9.06 14.44 9.61
N PHE A 24 -9.06 14.13 8.32
CA PHE A 24 -9.62 14.95 7.23
C PHE A 24 -10.72 14.24 6.42
N ILE A 25 -10.81 12.91 6.51
CA ILE A 25 -11.81 12.09 5.84
C ILE A 25 -12.44 11.09 6.81
N ALA A 26 -13.62 10.58 6.49
CA ALA A 26 -14.19 9.46 7.22
C ALA A 26 -13.31 8.21 7.04
N ASP A 27 -12.94 7.57 8.15
CA ASP A 27 -12.14 6.35 8.12
C ASP A 27 -12.92 5.19 7.44
N PRO A 28 -12.44 4.66 6.31
CA PRO A 28 -13.12 3.59 5.59
C PRO A 28 -12.86 2.20 6.18
N THR A 29 -11.94 2.07 7.14
CA THR A 29 -11.37 0.78 7.58
C THR A 29 -12.44 -0.23 7.99
N ALA A 30 -13.37 0.15 8.87
CA ALA A 30 -14.43 -0.76 9.34
C ALA A 30 -15.34 -1.24 8.20
N LYS A 31 -15.58 -0.40 7.18
CA LYS A 31 -16.41 -0.76 6.02
C LYS A 31 -15.66 -1.64 5.02
N LEU A 32 -14.36 -1.39 4.82
CA LEU A 32 -13.52 -2.20 3.95
C LEU A 32 -13.23 -3.59 4.52
N LEU A 33 -13.28 -3.73 5.84
CA LEU A 33 -13.10 -4.99 6.56
C LEU A 33 -14.43 -5.69 6.93
N ASP A 34 -15.58 -5.12 6.53
CA ASP A 34 -16.87 -5.76 6.75
C ASP A 34 -16.95 -7.10 6.02
N GLU A 35 -17.40 -8.15 6.71
CA GLU A 35 -17.44 -9.50 6.13
C GLU A 35 -18.33 -9.59 4.89
N THR A 36 -19.44 -8.85 4.85
CA THR A 36 -20.36 -8.85 3.71
C THR A 36 -19.69 -8.19 2.52
N TYR A 37 -19.01 -7.07 2.73
CA TYR A 37 -18.22 -6.41 1.70
C TYR A 37 -17.09 -7.30 1.18
N LEU A 38 -16.32 -7.94 2.06
CA LEU A 38 -15.25 -8.86 1.68
C LEU A 38 -15.76 -10.03 0.85
N LYS A 39 -16.90 -10.63 1.21
CA LYS A 39 -17.55 -11.70 0.43
C LYS A 39 -17.97 -11.21 -0.96
N GLN A 40 -18.54 -10.00 -1.06
CA GLN A 40 -18.89 -9.39 -2.34
C GLN A 40 -17.66 -9.16 -3.23
N ARG A 41 -16.55 -8.68 -2.65
CA ARG A 41 -15.30 -8.48 -3.39
C ARG A 41 -14.68 -9.80 -3.83
N ALA A 42 -14.65 -10.81 -2.96
CA ALA A 42 -14.13 -12.14 -3.28
C ALA A 42 -14.91 -12.81 -4.43
N ALA A 43 -16.23 -12.60 -4.49
CA ALA A 43 -17.07 -13.13 -5.57
C ALA A 43 -16.74 -12.56 -6.96
N LEU A 44 -15.99 -11.45 -7.04
CA LEU A 44 -15.53 -10.87 -8.30
C LEU A 44 -14.29 -11.57 -8.89
N ILE A 45 -13.69 -12.52 -8.17
CA ILE A 45 -12.47 -13.20 -8.59
C ILE A 45 -12.85 -14.51 -9.31
N PRO A 46 -12.85 -14.53 -10.67
CA PRO A 46 -13.13 -15.75 -11.41
C PRO A 46 -11.93 -16.70 -11.34
N SER A 47 -12.18 -17.99 -11.60
CA SER A 47 -11.15 -19.04 -11.59
C SER A 47 -10.00 -18.83 -12.58
N ARG A 48 -10.22 -18.04 -13.64
CA ARG A 48 -9.22 -17.72 -14.69
C ARG A 48 -8.63 -16.31 -14.60
N GLY A 49 -8.91 -15.55 -13.54
CA GLY A 49 -8.44 -14.18 -13.36
C GLY A 49 -9.31 -13.13 -14.07
N ILE A 50 -9.15 -11.85 -13.69
CA ILE A 50 -9.99 -10.75 -14.16
C ILE A 50 -9.35 -10.16 -15.43
N ASN A 51 -10.01 -10.35 -16.57
CA ASN A 51 -9.52 -9.90 -17.89
C ASN A 51 -9.90 -8.45 -18.24
N GLN A 52 -10.09 -7.60 -17.25
CA GLN A 52 -10.43 -6.18 -17.41
C GLN A 52 -9.86 -5.36 -16.25
N ASP A 53 -9.93 -4.04 -16.35
CA ASP A 53 -9.61 -3.17 -15.23
C ASP A 53 -10.59 -3.35 -14.07
N VAL A 54 -10.07 -3.24 -12.86
CA VAL A 54 -10.83 -3.38 -11.62
C VAL A 54 -11.18 -2.00 -11.07
N SER A 55 -12.42 -1.85 -10.62
CA SER A 55 -12.88 -0.65 -9.92
C SER A 55 -12.95 -0.90 -8.41
N ALA A 56 -12.90 0.20 -7.66
CA ALA A 56 -13.20 0.17 -6.23
C ALA A 56 -14.64 -0.34 -6.03
N GLY A 57 -14.86 -1.13 -4.98
CA GLY A 57 -16.20 -1.48 -4.52
C GLY A 57 -16.87 -0.27 -3.88
N SER A 58 -18.19 -0.31 -3.69
CA SER A 58 -18.95 0.80 -3.13
C SER A 58 -19.19 0.61 -1.63
N ILE A 59 -18.54 1.42 -0.79
CA ILE A 59 -18.74 1.41 0.68
C ILE A 59 -19.54 2.63 1.21
N TYR A 60 -19.78 3.61 0.34
CA TYR A 60 -20.57 4.81 0.60
C TYR A 60 -21.57 5.05 -0.53
N GLU A 61 -22.64 5.81 -0.26
CA GLU A 61 -23.64 6.20 -1.27
C GLU A 61 -23.01 6.99 -2.43
N THR A 62 -22.07 7.87 -2.10
CA THR A 62 -21.28 8.61 -3.09
C THR A 62 -19.82 8.20 -2.98
N ALA A 63 -19.33 7.48 -3.98
CA ALA A 63 -17.90 7.18 -4.09
C ALA A 63 -17.09 8.46 -4.29
N PRO A 64 -15.93 8.62 -3.63
CA PRO A 64 -15.01 9.73 -3.82
C PRO A 64 -14.38 9.72 -5.22
N ALA A 65 -13.64 10.77 -5.56
CA ALA A 65 -12.85 10.79 -6.78
C ALA A 65 -11.67 9.81 -6.70
N VAL A 66 -11.39 9.12 -7.82
CA VAL A 66 -10.21 8.25 -7.95
C VAL A 66 -8.95 9.09 -7.89
N ASP A 67 -8.05 8.71 -6.97
CA ASP A 67 -6.75 9.33 -6.80
C ASP A 67 -5.72 8.76 -7.80
N GLU A 68 -5.03 9.63 -8.53
CA GLU A 68 -3.93 9.26 -9.44
C GLU A 68 -2.60 9.87 -8.98
N SER A 69 -2.47 10.12 -7.68
CA SER A 69 -1.24 10.58 -7.06
C SER A 69 -0.05 9.66 -7.35
N PHE A 70 1.13 10.27 -7.37
CA PHE A 70 2.39 9.55 -7.37
C PHE A 70 2.54 8.81 -6.02
N GLU A 71 3.19 7.64 -6.04
CA GLU A 71 3.62 6.97 -4.81
C GLU A 71 5.13 6.88 -4.80
N SER A 72 5.71 7.38 -3.71
CA SER A 72 7.15 7.46 -3.46
C SER A 72 7.84 6.09 -3.54
N GLN A 73 9.04 6.05 -4.13
CA GLN A 73 9.63 4.78 -4.62
C GLN A 73 10.53 4.08 -3.60
N ASP A 74 11.13 4.82 -2.68
CA ASP A 74 12.26 4.34 -1.88
C ASP A 74 11.96 4.37 -0.38
N THR A 75 12.23 3.26 0.27
CA THR A 75 11.91 3.01 1.68
C THR A 75 12.99 2.10 2.26
N GLY A 76 13.23 2.19 3.56
CA GLY A 76 13.98 1.20 4.34
C GLY A 76 13.07 0.54 5.38
N HIS A 77 13.32 -0.74 5.68
CA HIS A 77 12.62 -1.47 6.72
C HIS A 77 13.62 -2.17 7.63
N ILE A 78 13.33 -2.17 8.93
CA ILE A 78 14.02 -2.99 9.92
C ILE A 78 12.99 -3.72 10.79
N SER A 79 13.32 -4.97 11.13
CA SER A 79 12.60 -5.79 12.10
C SER A 79 13.59 -6.16 13.21
N ILE A 80 13.21 -5.93 14.46
CA ILE A 80 14.02 -6.24 15.64
C ILE A 80 13.18 -7.04 16.62
N VAL A 81 13.75 -8.11 17.17
CA VAL A 81 13.25 -8.82 18.34
C VAL A 81 14.43 -8.98 19.29
N ASP A 82 14.29 -8.56 20.54
CA ASP A 82 15.34 -8.69 21.55
C ASP A 82 15.15 -9.92 22.45
N SER A 83 16.09 -10.13 23.38
CA SER A 83 16.07 -11.27 24.32
C SER A 83 15.00 -11.18 25.40
N GLU A 84 14.43 -9.99 25.64
CA GLU A 84 13.33 -9.78 26.59
C GLU A 84 11.96 -9.95 25.94
N GLY A 85 11.93 -10.19 24.62
CA GLY A 85 10.71 -10.37 23.84
C GLY A 85 10.12 -9.06 23.31
N ASN A 86 10.83 -7.93 23.43
CA ASN A 86 10.40 -6.69 22.79
C ASN A 86 10.58 -6.81 21.28
N ALA A 87 9.64 -6.23 20.53
CA ALA A 87 9.64 -6.30 19.07
C ALA A 87 9.34 -4.94 18.44
N ILE A 88 10.02 -4.65 17.33
CA ILE A 88 9.81 -3.44 16.53
C ILE A 88 9.78 -3.82 15.04
N ALA A 89 8.69 -3.44 14.36
CA ALA A 89 8.61 -3.36 12.91
C ALA A 89 8.64 -1.87 12.53
N MET A 90 9.72 -1.41 11.92
CA MET A 90 9.87 0.00 11.55
C MET A 90 10.18 0.14 10.07
N THR A 91 9.33 0.92 9.39
CA THR A 91 9.49 1.25 7.98
C THR A 91 9.63 2.77 7.87
N SER A 92 10.75 3.24 7.32
CA SER A 92 11.06 4.66 7.20
C SER A 92 11.41 5.03 5.76
N THR A 93 11.17 6.29 5.39
CA THR A 93 11.32 6.77 4.01
C THR A 93 11.59 8.27 3.96
N VAL A 94 12.40 8.70 3.00
CA VAL A 94 12.51 10.10 2.58
C VAL A 94 11.69 10.39 1.32
N GLY A 95 10.96 9.41 0.81
CA GLY A 95 10.17 9.47 -0.41
C GLY A 95 10.90 8.78 -1.57
N THR A 96 11.88 9.46 -2.15
CA THR A 96 12.61 8.99 -3.33
C THR A 96 14.09 9.27 -3.15
N GLY A 97 14.97 8.27 -3.29
CA GLY A 97 16.42 8.39 -3.24
C GLY A 97 16.92 9.33 -2.12
N MET A 98 17.34 10.53 -2.51
CA MET A 98 17.85 11.58 -1.62
C MET A 98 16.76 12.54 -1.08
N GLY A 99 15.51 12.07 -1.00
CA GLY A 99 14.36 12.87 -0.62
C GLY A 99 14.01 13.94 -1.64
N SER A 100 13.85 15.19 -1.19
CA SER A 100 13.64 16.34 -2.07
C SER A 100 14.91 16.85 -2.74
N GLY A 101 16.08 16.31 -2.36
CA GLY A 101 17.39 16.82 -2.75
C GLY A 101 17.83 18.06 -1.96
N VAL A 102 17.01 18.55 -1.02
CA VAL A 102 17.35 19.67 -0.13
C VAL A 102 17.99 19.12 1.14
N MET A 103 19.14 19.69 1.52
CA MET A 103 19.83 19.38 2.77
C MET A 103 19.85 20.61 3.68
N VAL A 104 19.58 20.41 4.96
CA VAL A 104 19.68 21.43 6.01
C VAL A 104 20.50 20.83 7.15
N ASP A 105 21.62 21.46 7.51
CA ASP A 105 22.51 21.03 8.60
C ASP A 105 22.89 19.55 8.56
N GLY A 106 23.11 19.00 7.36
CA GLY A 106 23.46 17.58 7.14
C GLY A 106 22.26 16.62 7.08
N LEU A 107 21.03 17.12 7.22
CA LEU A 107 19.80 16.32 7.12
C LEU A 107 19.13 16.52 5.76
N LEU A 108 18.85 15.40 5.07
CA LEU A 108 18.06 15.42 3.85
C LEU A 108 16.57 15.58 4.18
N LEU A 109 15.92 16.53 3.53
CA LEU A 109 14.48 16.74 3.63
C LEU A 109 13.75 15.73 2.74
N ASN A 110 12.61 15.24 3.22
CA ASN A 110 11.81 14.26 2.49
C ASN A 110 11.02 14.90 1.33
N ALA A 111 10.57 14.06 0.40
CA ALA A 111 9.70 14.41 -0.71
C ALA A 111 8.26 13.87 -0.55
N GLN A 112 7.77 13.67 0.68
CA GLN A 112 6.47 13.03 0.92
C GLN A 112 5.28 13.84 0.41
N MET A 113 5.44 15.15 0.22
CA MET A 113 4.40 15.99 -0.40
C MET A 113 4.02 15.51 -1.81
N ALA A 114 4.93 14.82 -2.52
CA ALA A 114 4.66 14.27 -3.83
C ALA A 114 3.62 13.13 -3.80
N ASN A 115 3.33 12.56 -2.64
CA ASN A 115 2.34 11.49 -2.48
C ASN A 115 0.89 12.00 -2.42
N PHE A 116 0.67 13.31 -2.36
CA PHE A 116 -0.67 13.87 -2.47
C PHE A 116 -1.17 13.90 -3.92
N SER A 117 -2.49 13.94 -4.07
CA SER A 117 -3.12 14.34 -5.32
C SER A 117 -2.99 15.84 -5.53
N TYR A 118 -2.44 16.24 -6.67
CA TYR A 118 -2.39 17.64 -7.11
C TYR A 118 -3.77 18.17 -7.56
N THR A 119 -4.74 17.28 -7.80
CA THR A 119 -6.08 17.65 -8.23
C THR A 119 -7.08 17.44 -7.09
N PRO A 120 -7.47 18.48 -6.34
CA PRO A 120 -8.29 18.30 -5.14
C PRO A 120 -9.73 17.89 -5.43
N ILE A 121 -10.26 18.27 -6.60
CA ILE A 121 -11.61 17.94 -7.07
C ILE A 121 -11.52 17.35 -8.46
N ARG A 122 -12.11 16.17 -8.68
CA ARG A 122 -12.25 15.56 -10.00
C ARG A 122 -13.70 15.17 -10.23
N ASN A 123 -14.25 15.53 -11.38
CA ASN A 123 -15.65 15.27 -11.74
C ASN A 123 -16.64 15.68 -10.63
N GLY A 124 -16.41 16.85 -10.01
CA GLY A 124 -17.25 17.39 -8.93
C GLY A 124 -17.09 16.71 -7.57
N LYS A 125 -16.17 15.76 -7.41
CA LYS A 125 -15.94 14.99 -6.18
C LYS A 125 -14.58 15.29 -5.57
N LYS A 126 -14.50 15.39 -4.25
CA LYS A 126 -13.24 15.58 -3.51
C LYS A 126 -12.39 14.32 -3.62
N VAL A 127 -11.08 14.49 -3.85
CA VAL A 127 -10.10 13.40 -3.77
C VAL A 127 -9.69 13.23 -2.30
N PRO A 128 -9.79 12.03 -1.69
CA PRO A 128 -9.51 11.85 -0.27
C PRO A 128 -8.07 12.19 0.12
N ASN A 129 -7.13 11.98 -0.81
CA ASN A 129 -5.71 12.28 -0.66
C ASN A 129 -5.31 13.61 -1.34
N ALA A 130 -6.21 14.60 -1.42
CA ALA A 130 -5.87 15.96 -1.85
C ALA A 130 -5.01 16.69 -0.81
N ILE A 131 -4.14 17.60 -1.26
CA ILE A 131 -3.32 18.49 -0.40
C ILE A 131 -4.22 19.40 0.43
N GLU A 132 -4.03 19.38 1.76
CA GLU A 132 -4.66 20.30 2.72
C GLU A 132 -3.65 20.62 3.84
N ALA A 133 -3.75 21.80 4.44
CA ALA A 133 -2.84 22.21 5.51
C ALA A 133 -2.97 21.30 6.73
N GLY A 134 -1.84 20.79 7.25
CA GLY A 134 -1.79 19.88 8.40
C GLY A 134 -2.17 18.43 8.09
N LYS A 135 -2.56 18.13 6.85
CA LYS A 135 -2.90 16.77 6.41
C LYS A 135 -1.65 15.96 6.13
N ARG A 136 -1.72 14.65 6.37
CA ARG A 136 -0.66 13.68 6.03
C ARG A 136 -0.96 13.00 4.69
N PRO A 137 0.03 12.79 3.83
CA PRO A 137 -0.18 12.11 2.56
C PRO A 137 -0.45 10.61 2.78
N ARG A 138 -1.22 10.01 1.88
CA ARG A 138 -1.39 8.55 1.84
C ARG A 138 -0.04 7.86 1.73
N SER A 139 0.13 6.76 2.46
CA SER A 139 1.30 5.90 2.40
C SER A 139 0.92 4.45 2.12
N ALA A 140 1.81 3.72 1.45
CA ALA A 140 1.73 2.28 1.24
C ALA A 140 2.62 1.49 2.23
N ILE A 141 3.27 2.19 3.16
CA ILE A 141 4.11 1.58 4.20
C ILE A 141 3.27 0.66 5.09
N THR A 142 3.74 -0.57 5.28
CA THR A 142 3.03 -1.61 6.04
C THR A 142 4.00 -2.36 6.96
N PRO A 143 4.54 -1.72 8.03
CA PRO A 143 5.21 -2.47 9.10
C PRO A 143 4.15 -3.36 9.78
N THR A 144 4.49 -4.61 10.07
CA THR A 144 3.52 -5.59 10.54
C THR A 144 4.13 -6.49 11.61
N MET A 145 3.34 -6.75 12.64
CA MET A 145 3.59 -7.81 13.60
C MET A 145 2.43 -8.78 13.52
N LEU A 146 2.74 -10.06 13.35
CA LEU A 146 1.76 -11.13 13.34
C LEU A 146 1.72 -11.77 14.72
N MET A 147 0.55 -11.73 15.34
CA MET A 147 0.29 -12.37 16.64
C MET A 147 -0.43 -13.70 16.40
N GLY A 148 -0.08 -14.71 17.18
CA GLY A 148 -0.83 -15.96 17.23
C GLY A 148 -2.13 -15.82 18.03
N PRO A 149 -2.99 -16.85 18.00
CA PRO A 149 -4.28 -16.83 18.68
C PRO A 149 -4.19 -16.63 20.20
N GLU A 150 -3.06 -17.00 20.80
CA GLU A 150 -2.81 -16.89 22.24
C GLU A 150 -2.07 -15.59 22.60
N GLY A 151 -1.87 -14.70 21.61
CA GLY A 151 -1.19 -13.42 21.79
C GLY A 151 0.33 -13.51 21.72
N GLU A 152 0.89 -14.64 21.29
CA GLU A 152 2.32 -14.83 21.10
C GLU A 152 2.80 -14.20 19.78
N LEU A 153 3.97 -13.54 19.80
CA LEU A 153 4.55 -12.96 18.59
C LEU A 153 5.05 -14.07 17.64
N LYS A 154 4.54 -14.11 16.41
CA LYS A 154 4.93 -15.09 15.38
C LYS A 154 5.88 -14.53 14.34
N LEU A 155 5.67 -13.28 13.92
CA LEU A 155 6.43 -12.67 12.84
C LEU A 155 6.53 -11.16 13.05
N VAL A 156 7.71 -10.61 12.80
CA VAL A 156 7.93 -9.16 12.68
C VAL A 156 8.46 -8.95 11.27
N LEU A 157 7.73 -8.17 10.47
CA LEU A 157 8.10 -7.97 9.08
C LEU A 157 7.62 -6.65 8.51
N GLY A 158 8.14 -6.35 7.35
CA GLY A 158 7.73 -5.27 6.48
C GLY A 158 8.58 -5.34 5.23
N SER A 159 8.36 -4.41 4.31
CA SER A 159 9.14 -4.35 3.09
C SER A 159 9.37 -2.90 2.68
N PRO A 160 10.51 -2.60 2.05
CA PRO A 160 10.60 -1.44 1.17
C PRO A 160 9.91 -1.73 -0.18
N GLY A 161 9.75 -0.70 -1.03
CA GLY A 161 9.24 -0.88 -2.40
C GLY A 161 7.92 -0.18 -2.71
N SER A 162 7.68 1.04 -2.20
CA SER A 162 6.59 1.90 -2.66
C SER A 162 5.18 1.28 -2.54
N SER A 163 4.34 1.50 -3.55
CA SER A 163 2.99 0.96 -3.74
C SER A 163 2.88 -0.55 -3.56
N GLN A 164 4.02 -1.24 -3.66
CA GLN A 164 4.12 -2.68 -3.70
C GLN A 164 4.24 -3.34 -2.33
N ILE A 165 4.62 -2.56 -1.31
CA ILE A 165 4.86 -3.03 0.05
C ILE A 165 3.73 -3.93 0.59
N PRO A 166 2.44 -3.56 0.48
CA PRO A 166 1.37 -4.42 1.01
C PRO A 166 1.33 -5.81 0.37
N GLY A 167 1.67 -5.89 -0.93
CA GLY A 167 1.71 -7.17 -1.66
C GLY A 167 2.87 -8.06 -1.20
N TYR A 168 4.04 -7.48 -0.95
CA TYR A 168 5.21 -8.23 -0.45
C TYR A 168 5.00 -8.72 0.97
N VAL A 169 4.39 -7.90 1.82
CA VAL A 169 4.02 -8.30 3.19
C VAL A 169 2.98 -9.42 3.15
N LEU A 170 1.91 -9.29 2.37
CA LEU A 170 0.89 -10.33 2.23
C LEU A 170 1.48 -11.65 1.72
N LYS A 171 2.29 -11.62 0.66
CA LYS A 171 2.97 -12.81 0.12
C LYS A 171 3.77 -13.53 1.20
N THR A 172 4.54 -12.78 1.99
CA THR A 172 5.39 -13.33 3.04
C THR A 172 4.54 -13.96 4.15
N ILE A 173 3.45 -13.30 4.56
CA ILE A 173 2.50 -13.85 5.54
C ILE A 173 1.88 -15.16 5.03
N VAL A 174 1.38 -15.20 3.78
CA VAL A 174 0.82 -16.42 3.17
C VAL A 174 1.86 -17.53 3.13
N GLY A 175 3.10 -17.23 2.72
CA GLY A 175 4.18 -18.22 2.68
C GLY A 175 4.47 -18.84 4.05
N VAL A 176 4.50 -18.02 5.10
CA VAL A 176 4.74 -18.51 6.48
C VAL A 176 3.52 -19.23 7.05
N VAL A 177 2.33 -18.65 6.94
CA VAL A 177 1.12 -19.14 7.62
C VAL A 177 0.45 -20.28 6.86
N ASP A 178 0.19 -20.11 5.56
CA ASP A 178 -0.58 -21.08 4.78
C ASP A 178 0.30 -22.19 4.21
N TRP A 179 1.54 -21.88 3.86
CA TRP A 179 2.47 -22.84 3.24
C TRP A 179 3.56 -23.34 4.18
N ASN A 180 3.54 -22.92 5.44
CA ASN A 180 4.45 -23.37 6.50
C ASN A 180 5.93 -23.24 6.11
N LEU A 181 6.29 -22.18 5.38
CA LEU A 181 7.66 -21.87 5.01
C LEU A 181 8.36 -21.11 6.14
N SER A 182 9.68 -21.26 6.23
CA SER A 182 10.48 -20.34 7.04
C SER A 182 10.41 -18.90 6.50
N ALA A 183 10.71 -17.91 7.34
CA ALA A 183 10.74 -16.51 6.92
C ALA A 183 11.63 -16.28 5.69
N GLN A 184 12.82 -16.89 5.66
CA GLN A 184 13.74 -16.79 4.52
C GLN A 184 13.14 -17.38 3.25
N GLN A 185 12.58 -18.59 3.31
CA GLN A 185 11.94 -19.23 2.17
C GLN A 185 10.76 -18.39 1.64
N ALA A 186 9.93 -17.83 2.53
CA ALA A 186 8.81 -16.98 2.14
C ALA A 186 9.28 -15.67 1.47
N ILE A 187 10.39 -15.09 1.93
CA ILE A 187 11.03 -13.92 1.31
C ILE A 187 11.55 -14.26 -0.08
N ASP A 188 12.23 -15.40 -0.22
CA ASP A 188 12.86 -15.86 -1.48
C ASP A 188 11.85 -16.22 -2.58
N LEU A 189 10.57 -16.40 -2.23
CA LEU A 189 9.52 -16.60 -3.22
C LEU A 189 9.46 -15.42 -4.20
N PRO A 190 9.24 -15.67 -5.51
CA PRO A 190 9.05 -14.63 -6.50
C PRO A 190 7.97 -13.63 -6.07
N ASN A 191 8.28 -12.34 -6.18
CA ASN A 191 7.30 -11.30 -5.95
C ASN A 191 6.32 -11.22 -7.11
N ILE A 192 5.02 -11.35 -6.80
CA ILE A 192 3.94 -11.15 -7.77
C ILE A 192 3.35 -9.77 -7.53
N GLN A 193 3.31 -8.97 -8.58
CA GLN A 193 2.69 -7.65 -8.57
C GLN A 193 1.68 -7.52 -9.69
N TYR A 194 0.62 -6.79 -9.40
CA TYR A 194 -0.32 -6.31 -10.39
C TYR A 194 0.02 -4.86 -10.75
N GLY A 195 0.09 -4.58 -12.04
CA GLY A 195 0.48 -3.29 -12.58
C GLY A 195 0.76 -3.40 -14.06
N ILE A 196 0.69 -2.26 -14.76
CA ILE A 196 0.98 -2.14 -16.18
C ILE A 196 2.32 -2.84 -16.43
N LYS A 197 2.37 -3.72 -17.44
CA LYS A 197 3.61 -4.25 -18.02
C LYS A 197 4.60 -3.10 -18.05
N ILE A 198 5.61 -3.11 -17.17
CA ILE A 198 6.62 -2.05 -17.16
C ILE A 198 7.41 -2.26 -18.43
N ASP A 199 6.96 -1.63 -19.50
CA ASP A 199 7.69 -1.55 -20.73
C ASP A 199 8.82 -0.57 -20.49
N ARG A 200 9.96 -1.10 -20.02
CA ARG A 200 11.20 -0.33 -19.80
C ARG A 200 11.74 0.29 -21.10
N THR A 201 11.17 -0.05 -22.26
CA THR A 201 11.51 0.57 -23.55
C THR A 201 10.71 1.84 -23.84
N LYS A 202 9.61 2.09 -23.11
CA LYS A 202 8.84 3.33 -23.23
C LYS A 202 9.28 4.33 -22.17
N SER A 203 9.78 5.47 -22.65
CA SER A 203 9.99 6.65 -21.81
C SER A 203 8.68 6.98 -21.07
N LYS A 204 8.72 7.00 -19.73
CA LYS A 204 7.71 7.68 -18.93
C LYS A 204 7.79 9.15 -19.34
N ASN A 205 6.85 9.64 -20.14
CA ASN A 205 6.73 11.06 -20.44
C ASN A 205 6.29 11.77 -19.14
N PRO A 206 7.19 12.45 -18.42
CA PRO A 206 6.83 13.14 -17.20
C PRO A 206 6.28 14.49 -17.62
N LYS A 207 5.03 14.54 -18.10
CA LYS A 207 4.30 15.80 -18.16
C LYS A 207 3.98 16.21 -16.72
N GLY A 208 4.95 16.85 -16.06
CA GLY A 208 4.83 17.26 -14.66
C GLY A 208 6.14 17.63 -13.96
N PHE A 209 7.29 17.54 -14.62
CA PHE A 209 8.50 18.20 -14.15
C PHE A 209 8.89 19.26 -15.17
N TRP A 210 8.29 20.45 -15.05
CA TRP A 210 8.78 21.80 -15.33
C TRP A 210 7.61 22.75 -15.04
#